data_AF-A0A958R6C0-F1
#
_entry.id   AF-A0A958R6C0-F1
#
_cell.length_a   1.000
_cell.length_b   1.000
_cell.length_c   1.000
_cell.angle_alpha   90.00
_cell.angle_beta   90.00
_cell.angle_gamma   90.00
#
_symmetry.space_group_name_H-M   'P 1'
#
loop_
_entity.id
_entity.type
_entity.pdbx_description
1 polymer ?
#
loop_
_entity_poly.entity_id
_entity_poly.type
_entity_poly.pdbx_seq_one_letter_code
_entity_poly.pdbx_strand_id
1 'polypeptide(L)'
;MRYSKYILPSLFILALAFMPELASASVESSLNAIQQKFIGTILPLLAVIGLCWAGFSFLMGSPNARSHLFLAIIGACVGFGAPSLVSFIRGLIH
;
A
#
# COMPACT_ATOMS: atom_id res chain seq x y z
N MET A 1 -52.60 5.65 20.94
CA MET A 1 -51.52 6.01 19.98
C MET A 1 -50.20 6.43 20.65
N ARG A 2 -49.84 5.92 21.84
CA ARG A 2 -48.66 6.37 22.60
C ARG A 2 -47.39 5.54 22.33
N TYR A 3 -47.54 4.25 21.96
CA TYR A 3 -46.43 3.33 21.66
C TYR A 3 -45.85 3.46 20.25
N SER A 4 -46.65 3.94 19.28
CA SER A 4 -46.23 4.08 17.86
C SER A 4 -45.00 4.97 17.66
N LYS A 5 -44.75 5.92 18.57
CA LYS A 5 -43.62 6.85 18.50
C LYS A 5 -42.28 6.22 18.90
N TYR A 6 -42.30 5.08 19.60
CA TYR A 6 -41.08 4.38 20.07
C TYR A 6 -40.74 3.14 19.25
N ILE A 7 -41.70 2.62 18.47
CA ILE A 7 -41.49 1.46 17.59
C ILE A 7 -40.53 1.82 16.44
N LEU A 8 -40.71 3.00 15.82
CA LEU A 8 -39.88 3.44 14.71
C LEU A 8 -38.39 3.67 15.09
N PRO A 9 -38.05 4.38 16.18
CA PRO A 9 -36.65 4.56 16.58
C PRO A 9 -36.01 3.26 17.10
N SER A 10 -36.76 2.36 17.75
CA SER A 10 -36.21 1.07 18.21
C SER A 10 -35.88 0.13 17.05
N LEU A 11 -36.69 0.12 15.99
CA LEU A 11 -36.41 -0.63 14.76
C LEU A 11 -35.16 -0.09 14.04
N PHE A 12 -34.96 1.23 14.05
CA PHE A 12 -33.78 1.86 13.48
C PHE A 12 -32.49 1.51 14.24
N ILE A 13 -32.53 1.52 15.58
CA ILE A 13 -31.41 1.11 16.42
C ILE A 13 -31.10 -0.38 16.25
N LEU A 14 -32.12 -1.23 16.13
CA LEU A 14 -31.95 -2.66 15.85
C LEU A 14 -31.32 -2.90 14.47
N ALA A 15 -31.73 -2.15 13.44
CA ALA A 15 -31.14 -2.23 12.11
C ALA A 15 -29.65 -1.80 12.10
N LEU A 16 -29.29 -0.77 12.86
CA LEU A 16 -27.90 -0.34 13.05
C LEU A 16 -27.05 -1.41 13.77
N ALA A 17 -27.62 -2.16 14.71
CA ALA A 17 -26.92 -3.24 15.42
C ALA A 17 -26.61 -4.46 14.52
N PHE A 18 -27.41 -4.70 13.47
CA PHE A 18 -27.20 -5.80 12.52
C PHE A 18 -26.31 -5.44 11.32
N MET A 19 -25.89 -4.17 11.18
CA MET A 19 -24.96 -3.74 10.13
C MET A 19 -23.70 -3.07 10.70
N PRO A 20 -22.88 -3.79 11.48
CA PRO A 20 -21.59 -3.27 11.95
C PRO A 20 -20.65 -2.92 10.77
N GLU A 21 -20.86 -3.52 9.61
CA GLU A 21 -20.14 -3.25 8.35
C GLU A 21 -20.26 -1.78 7.88
N LEU A 22 -21.36 -1.09 8.18
CA LEU A 22 -21.55 0.34 7.84
C LEU A 22 -20.78 1.28 8.77
N ALA A 23 -20.38 0.80 9.95
CA ALA A 23 -19.41 1.48 10.81
C ALA A 23 -17.99 1.19 10.30
N SER A 24 -17.75 1.49 9.02
CA SER A 24 -16.54 1.18 8.27
C SER A 24 -15.35 2.09 8.66
N ALA A 25 -15.00 2.14 9.94
CA ALA A 25 -13.64 2.51 10.36
C ALA A 25 -12.72 1.29 10.18
N SER A 26 -12.67 0.75 8.96
CA SER A 26 -11.91 -0.45 8.65
C SER A 26 -10.42 -0.11 8.50
N VAL A 27 -9.63 -0.56 9.47
CA VAL A 27 -8.17 -0.45 9.47
C VAL A 27 -7.59 -1.21 8.27
N GLU A 28 -8.27 -2.27 7.80
CA GLU A 28 -7.87 -3.05 6.62
C GLU A 28 -7.93 -2.22 5.33
N SER A 29 -9.01 -1.45 5.14
CA SER A 29 -9.13 -0.53 4.00
C SER A 29 -8.06 0.55 4.03
N SER A 30 -7.78 1.10 5.21
CA SER A 30 -6.74 2.10 5.40
C SER A 30 -5.34 1.53 5.15
N LEU A 31 -5.06 0.32 5.65
CA LEU A 31 -3.80 -0.38 5.44
C LEU A 31 -3.59 -0.71 3.95
N ASN A 32 -4.64 -1.18 3.26
CA ASN A 32 -4.58 -1.48 1.83
C ASN A 32 -4.38 -0.19 1.01
N ALA A 33 -5.09 0.89 1.33
CA ALA A 33 -4.92 2.19 0.68
C ALA A 33 -3.48 2.74 0.85
N ILE A 34 -2.90 2.57 2.04
CA ILE A 34 -1.50 2.93 2.30
C ILE A 34 -0.57 2.04 1.47
N GLN A 35 -0.74 0.73 1.49
CA GLN A 35 0.07 -0.21 0.70
C GLN A 35 0.05 0.14 -0.79
N GLN A 36 -1.13 0.46 -1.34
CA GLN A 36 -1.27 0.86 -2.75
C GLN A 36 -0.54 2.16 -3.06
N LYS A 37 -0.55 3.15 -2.16
CA LYS A 37 0.23 4.40 -2.36
C LYS A 37 1.74 4.17 -2.29
N PHE A 38 2.20 3.30 -1.40
CA PHE A 38 3.61 2.97 -1.28
C PHE A 38 4.13 2.26 -2.53
N ILE A 39 3.41 1.24 -3.02
CA ILE A 39 3.81 0.46 -4.20
C ILE A 39 3.58 1.24 -5.49
N GLY A 40 2.42 1.90 -5.62
CA GLY A 40 1.99 2.55 -6.86
C GLY A 40 2.60 3.93 -7.10
N THR A 41 3.23 4.55 -6.09
CA THR A 41 3.73 5.93 -6.24
C THR A 41 5.09 6.15 -5.58
N ILE A 42 5.25 5.78 -4.31
CA ILE A 42 6.49 6.11 -3.58
C ILE A 42 7.67 5.26 -4.08
N LEU A 43 7.48 3.95 -4.25
CA LEU A 43 8.55 3.06 -4.74
C LEU A 43 9.07 3.46 -6.13
N PRO A 44 8.19 3.72 -7.12
CA PRO A 44 8.62 4.21 -8.43
C PRO A 44 9.38 5.53 -8.37
N LEU A 45 8.96 6.48 -7.53
CA LEU A 45 9.67 7.75 -7.38
C LEU A 45 11.09 7.56 -6.84
N LEU A 46 11.26 6.73 -5.81
CA LEU A 46 12.58 6.42 -5.26
C LEU A 46 13.48 5.71 -6.29
N ALA A 47 12.91 4.79 -7.08
CA ALA A 47 13.64 4.11 -8.15
C ALA A 47 14.14 5.09 -9.23
N VAL A 48 13.30 6.03 -9.66
CA VAL A 48 13.69 7.08 -10.63
C VAL A 48 14.79 7.97 -10.07
N ILE A 49 14.69 8.39 -8.80
CA ILE A 49 15.71 9.23 -8.15
C ILE A 49 17.06 8.47 -8.09
N GLY A 50 17.04 7.21 -7.66
CA GLY A 50 18.26 6.38 -7.59
C GLY A 50 18.89 6.15 -8.97
N LEU A 51 18.07 5.98 -10.01
CA LEU A 51 18.54 5.80 -11.38
C LEU A 51 19.11 7.11 -11.95
N CYS A 52 18.48 8.25 -11.69
CA CYS A 52 19.02 9.57 -12.02
C CYS A 52 20.38 9.80 -11.34
N TRP A 53 20.51 9.48 -10.05
CA TRP A 53 21.77 9.61 -9.32
C TRP A 53 22.89 8.76 -9.94
N ALA A 54 22.59 7.49 -10.24
CA ALA A 54 23.54 6.61 -10.90
C ALA A 54 23.90 7.09 -12.33
N GLY A 55 22.91 7.61 -13.07
CA GLY A 55 23.10 8.21 -14.39
C GLY A 55 24.00 9.45 -14.34
N PHE A 56 23.78 10.38 -13.42
CA PHE A 56 24.64 11.55 -13.25
C PHE A 56 26.07 11.15 -12.83
N SER A 57 26.20 10.18 -11.93
CA SER A 57 27.52 9.64 -11.52
C SER A 57 28.28 9.03 -12.71
N PHE A 58 27.57 8.42 -13.67
CA PHE A 58 28.13 7.91 -14.91
C PHE A 58 28.55 9.02 -15.87
N LEU A 59 27.70 10.03 -16.06
CA LEU A 59 27.99 11.19 -16.92
C LEU A 59 29.17 12.03 -16.42
N MET A 60 29.32 12.17 -15.10
CA MET A 60 30.46 12.88 -14.50
C MET A 60 31.77 12.07 -14.48
N GLY A 61 31.80 10.87 -15.08
CA GLY A 61 33.02 10.07 -15.23
C GLY A 61 33.58 9.52 -13.91
N SER A 62 32.76 9.43 -12.87
CA SER A 62 33.23 8.91 -11.58
C SER A 62 33.67 7.44 -11.70
N PRO A 63 34.79 7.03 -11.07
CA PRO A 63 35.30 5.66 -11.17
C PRO A 63 34.33 4.63 -10.58
N ASN A 64 33.45 5.06 -9.66
CA ASN A 64 32.47 4.22 -8.99
C ASN A 64 31.08 4.20 -9.68
N ALA A 65 30.92 4.85 -10.83
CA ALA A 65 29.62 4.95 -11.51
C ALA A 65 28.97 3.60 -11.79
N ARG A 66 29.78 2.60 -12.17
CA ARG A 66 29.31 1.24 -12.41
C ARG A 66 28.71 0.61 -11.15
N SER A 67 29.33 0.85 -9.99
CA SER A 67 28.83 0.38 -8.70
C SER A 67 27.48 1.03 -8.37
N HIS A 68 27.34 2.35 -8.56
CA HIS A 68 26.07 3.05 -8.33
C HIS A 68 24.95 2.55 -9.25
N LEU A 69 25.25 2.25 -10.52
CA LEU A 69 24.28 1.63 -11.44
C LEU A 69 23.89 0.23 -11.00
N PHE A 70 24.85 -0.61 -10.60
CA PHE A 70 24.56 -1.95 -10.08
C PHE A 70 23.68 -1.89 -8.83
N LEU A 71 23.99 -1.00 -7.88
CA LEU A 71 23.20 -0.82 -6.68
C LEU A 71 21.78 -0.32 -6.99
N ALA A 72 21.62 0.59 -7.96
CA ALA A 72 20.31 1.04 -8.41
C ALA A 72 19.48 -0.10 -9.04
N ILE A 73 20.11 -0.95 -9.87
CA ILE A 73 19.45 -2.11 -10.49
C ILE A 73 19.02 -3.13 -9.42
N ILE A 74 19.92 -3.51 -8.51
CA ILE A 74 19.62 -4.46 -7.44
C ILE A 74 18.52 -3.90 -6.53
N GLY A 75 18.60 -2.62 -6.15
CA GLY A 75 17.58 -1.95 -5.36
C GLY A 75 16.21 -1.94 -6.04
N ALA A 76 16.16 -1.71 -7.36
CA ALA A 76 14.92 -1.78 -8.13
C ALA A 76 14.35 -3.21 -8.17
N CYS A 77 15.18 -4.23 -8.46
CA CYS A 77 14.75 -5.63 -8.45
C CYS A 77 14.18 -6.05 -7.09
N VAL A 78 14.84 -5.68 -5.99
CA VAL A 78 14.37 -6.00 -4.64
C VAL A 78 13.10 -5.23 -4.29
N GLY A 79 13.05 -3.92 -4.57
CA GLY A 79 11.89 -3.08 -4.29
C GLY A 79 10.64 -3.56 -5.01
N PHE A 80 10.71 -3.70 -6.34
CA PHE A 80 9.57 -4.16 -7.13
C PHE A 80 9.27 -5.65 -6.99
N GLY A 81 10.25 -6.46 -6.59
CA GLY A 81 10.09 -7.89 -6.36
C GLY A 81 9.47 -8.23 -5.00
N ALA A 82 9.69 -7.44 -3.96
CA ALA A 82 9.21 -7.72 -2.60
C ALA A 82 7.69 -7.99 -2.49
N PRO A 83 6.79 -7.23 -3.16
CA PRO A 83 5.36 -7.51 -3.13
C PRO A 83 4.98 -8.88 -3.71
N SER A 84 5.68 -9.34 -4.75
CA SER A 84 5.44 -10.66 -5.36
C SER A 84 5.81 -11.80 -4.41
N LEU A 85 6.88 -11.65 -3.64
CA LEU A 85 7.33 -12.64 -2.66
C LEU A 85 6.38 -12.75 -1.48
N VAL A 86 5.88 -11.62 -0.96
CA VAL A 86 4.85 -11.61 0.09
C VAL A 86 3.56 -12.26 -0.40
N SER A 87 3.18 -11.99 -1.65
CA SER A 87 1.98 -12.59 -2.26
C SER A 87 2.13 -14.10 -2.42
N PHE A 88 3.32 -14.57 -2.83
CA PHE A 88 3.63 -15.99 -2.93
C PHE A 88 3.55 -16.71 -1.58
N ILE A 89 4.15 -16.13 -0.53
CA ILE A 89 4.09 -16.69 0.83
C ILE A 89 2.65 -16.76 1.32
N ARG A 90 1.86 -15.70 1.15
CA ARG A 90 0.43 -15.70 1.54
C ARG A 90 -0.33 -16.82 0.82
N GLY A 91 -0.07 -17.04 -0.47
CA GLY A 91 -0.69 -18.12 -1.25
C GLY A 91 -0.31 -19.54 -0.79
N LEU A 92 0.79 -19.72 -0.06
CA LEU A 92 1.20 -21.01 0.49
C LEU A 92 0.60 -21.31 1.88
N ILE A 93 0.08 -20.30 2.58
CA ILE A 93 -0.42 -20.42 3.96
C ILE A 93 -1.96 -20.58 3.99
N HIS A 94 -2.63 -20.42 2.83
CA HIS A 94 -4.05 -20.70 2.67
C HIS A 94 -4.34 -22.18 2.39
#